data_AF-A0A3E1Y5X8-F1
#
_entry.id   AF-A0A3E1Y5X8-F1
#
_cell.length_a   1.000
_cell.length_b   1.000
_cell.length_c   1.000
_cell.angle_alpha   90.00
_cell.angle_beta   90.00
_cell.angle_gamma   90.00
#
_symmetry.space_group_name_H-M   'P 1'
#
loop_
_entity.id
_entity.type
_entity.pdbx_description
1 polymer ?
#
loop_
_entity_poly.entity_id
_entity_poly.type
_entity_poly.pdbx_seq_one_letter_code
_entity_poly.pdbx_strand_id
1 'polypeptide(L)'
;MTAVKLFPTIEEVFVDNYEKNNQHFLPIASIDLSIIDKSLSGNIHLVYFNNDPYCDESIKHCNEFCDEDKVTFDMIDNKYRLKADYCYFSTNEDWIKYLEEGRKSYEENRKVYHQKNNLKINEVIKNLGEQPEWQQGDEWPTNLQGEKMIFICQVWSHDFIQDSCAEEIFLFYDKSNNLAVQIHQID
;
A
#
# COMPACT_ATOMS: atom_id res chain seq x y z
N MET A 1 -3.71 -8.77 20.85
CA MET A 1 -3.87 -7.95 19.63
C MET A 1 -3.80 -8.89 18.45
N THR A 2 -4.61 -8.65 17.42
CA THR A 2 -4.51 -9.40 16.16
C THR A 2 -3.27 -8.92 15.42
N ALA A 3 -2.40 -9.84 14.98
CA ALA A 3 -1.13 -9.50 14.30
C ALA A 3 -1.33 -8.81 12.94
N VAL A 4 -2.54 -8.92 12.38
CA VAL A 4 -2.97 -8.20 11.20
C VAL A 4 -4.33 -7.56 11.50
N LYS A 5 -4.46 -6.29 11.17
CA LYS A 5 -5.72 -5.54 11.24
C LYS A 5 -6.08 -5.06 9.84
N LEU A 6 -7.21 -5.49 9.30
CA LEU A 6 -7.74 -4.98 8.04
C LEU A 6 -8.46 -3.64 8.23
N PHE A 7 -8.47 -2.82 7.18
CA PHE A 7 -9.15 -1.53 7.10
C PHE A 7 -8.86 -0.60 8.30
N PRO A 8 -7.59 -0.36 8.66
CA PRO A 8 -7.25 0.62 9.68
C PRO A 8 -7.73 2.02 9.26
N THR A 9 -7.95 2.92 10.21
CA THR A 9 -8.33 4.29 9.85
C THR A 9 -7.14 5.07 9.29
N ILE A 10 -7.41 6.16 8.58
CA ILE A 10 -6.36 7.05 8.06
C ILE A 10 -5.45 7.55 9.18
N GLU A 11 -5.99 7.85 10.36
CA GLU A 11 -5.23 8.30 11.53
C GLU A 11 -4.40 7.19 12.17
N GLU A 12 -4.76 5.92 11.97
CA GLU A 12 -3.94 4.78 12.40
C GLU A 12 -2.77 4.53 11.46
N VAL A 13 -2.88 4.94 10.18
CA VAL A 13 -1.85 4.73 9.16
C VAL A 13 -0.94 5.93 9.00
N PHE A 14 -1.43 7.16 9.02
CA PHE A 14 -0.65 8.35 8.69
C PHE A 14 -0.37 9.22 9.92
N VAL A 15 0.77 9.92 9.94
CA VAL A 15 1.11 10.82 11.07
C VAL A 15 0.43 12.19 10.97
N ASP A 16 0.13 12.65 9.76
CA ASP A 16 -0.38 13.99 9.48
C ASP A 16 -1.15 14.02 8.14
N ASN A 17 -1.48 15.23 7.66
CA ASN A 17 -2.12 15.49 6.36
C ASN A 17 -3.36 14.61 6.08
N TYR A 18 -4.16 14.31 7.12
CA TYR A 18 -5.25 13.35 7.04
C TYR A 18 -6.24 13.61 5.90
N GLU A 19 -6.55 14.88 5.61
CA GLU A 19 -7.44 15.23 4.51
C GLU A 19 -6.86 14.79 3.15
N LYS A 20 -5.60 15.15 2.86
CA LYS A 20 -4.92 14.74 1.62
C LYS A 20 -4.71 13.23 1.57
N ASN A 21 -4.32 12.62 2.69
CA ASN A 21 -4.15 11.17 2.75
C ASN A 21 -5.47 10.45 2.49
N ASN A 22 -6.58 10.94 3.04
CA ASN A 22 -7.90 10.38 2.80
C ASN A 22 -8.37 10.58 1.34
N GLN A 23 -7.89 11.62 0.65
CA GLN A 23 -8.18 11.86 -0.77
C GLN A 23 -7.45 10.91 -1.72
N HIS A 24 -6.29 10.39 -1.35
CA HIS A 24 -5.44 9.60 -2.26
C HIS A 24 -5.27 8.13 -1.85
N PHE A 25 -5.34 7.82 -0.56
CA PHE A 25 -5.08 6.48 -0.06
C PHE A 25 -6.32 5.80 0.52
N LEU A 26 -6.34 4.48 0.39
CA LEU A 26 -7.32 3.57 0.98
C LEU A 26 -6.58 2.52 1.81
N PRO A 27 -6.61 2.63 3.15
CA PRO A 27 -5.91 1.68 4.00
C PRO A 27 -6.44 0.24 3.93
N ILE A 28 -5.59 -0.70 3.53
CA ILE A 28 -5.97 -2.12 3.41
C ILE A 28 -5.68 -2.88 4.69
N ALA A 29 -4.45 -2.75 5.23
CA ALA A 29 -4.04 -3.51 6.40
C ALA A 29 -2.96 -2.81 7.23
N SER A 30 -2.93 -3.10 8.53
CA SER A 30 -1.79 -2.90 9.42
C SER A 30 -1.26 -4.26 9.86
N ILE A 31 0.05 -4.45 9.78
CA ILE A 31 0.74 -5.73 10.03
C ILE A 31 1.79 -5.50 11.12
N ASP A 32 1.75 -6.31 12.17
CA ASP A 32 2.77 -6.33 13.22
C ASP A 32 4.08 -6.89 12.65
N LEU A 33 5.15 -6.09 12.61
CA LEU A 33 6.43 -6.53 12.03
C LEU A 33 7.03 -7.74 12.76
N SER A 34 6.66 -7.98 14.02
CA SER A 34 7.17 -9.10 14.81
C SER A 34 6.68 -10.47 14.34
N ILE A 35 5.66 -10.52 13.46
CA ILE A 35 5.26 -11.77 12.81
C ILE A 35 6.10 -12.12 11.58
N ILE A 36 6.82 -11.13 11.03
CA ILE A 36 7.76 -11.32 9.92
C ILE A 36 9.12 -11.74 10.48
N ASP A 37 9.65 -10.96 11.42
CA ASP A 37 10.88 -11.27 12.15
C ASP A 37 10.72 -10.83 13.61
N LYS A 38 10.95 -11.74 14.56
CA LYS A 38 10.83 -11.50 16.01
C LYS A 38 11.77 -10.42 16.53
N SER A 39 12.81 -10.05 15.77
CA SER A 39 13.70 -8.93 16.08
C SER A 39 13.11 -7.56 15.75
N LEU A 40 12.03 -7.52 14.97
CA LEU A 40 11.33 -6.31 14.59
C LEU A 40 10.18 -6.00 15.55
N SER A 41 9.85 -4.73 15.65
CA SER A 41 8.72 -4.24 16.43
C SER A 41 8.01 -3.14 15.66
N GLY A 42 6.74 -2.92 15.99
CA GLY A 42 5.93 -1.89 15.35
C GLY A 42 4.97 -2.45 14.31
N ASN A 43 4.27 -1.53 13.65
CA ASN A 43 3.35 -1.85 12.58
C ASN A 43 3.84 -1.25 11.27
N ILE A 44 3.58 -1.97 10.18
CA ILE A 44 3.70 -1.50 8.82
C ILE A 44 2.33 -1.62 8.13
N HIS A 45 2.04 -0.73 7.18
CA HIS A 45 0.72 -0.61 6.58
C HIS A 45 0.75 -0.90 5.08
N LEU A 46 -0.31 -1.54 4.61
CA LEU A 46 -0.61 -1.68 3.20
C LEU A 46 -1.74 -0.70 2.87
N VAL A 47 -1.54 0.13 1.87
CA VAL A 47 -2.53 1.09 1.36
C VAL A 47 -2.72 0.86 -0.13
N TYR A 48 -3.92 1.07 -0.63
CA TYR A 48 -4.14 1.25 -2.06
C TYR A 48 -4.12 2.74 -2.39
N PHE A 49 -3.67 3.07 -3.59
CA PHE A 49 -3.87 4.36 -4.23
C PHE A 49 -4.10 4.11 -5.71
N ASN A 50 -4.73 5.07 -6.38
CA ASN A 50 -4.84 5.08 -7.83
C ASN A 50 -3.92 6.18 -8.36
N ASN A 51 -3.09 5.85 -9.33
CA ASN A 51 -2.27 6.81 -10.06
C ASN A 51 -2.68 6.84 -11.54
N ASP A 52 -2.57 8.02 -12.14
CA ASP A 52 -2.87 8.22 -13.55
C ASP A 52 -1.56 8.20 -14.36
N PRO A 53 -1.20 7.06 -14.98
CA PRO A 53 0.06 6.95 -15.71
C PRO A 53 0.07 7.81 -16.99
N TYR A 54 -1.09 8.32 -17.42
CA TYR A 54 -1.23 9.13 -18.61
C TYR A 54 -1.23 10.64 -18.32
N CYS A 55 -1.07 11.04 -17.05
CA CYS A 55 -1.04 12.45 -16.68
C CYS A 55 0.39 13.03 -16.72
N ASP A 56 0.66 13.86 -17.73
CA ASP A 56 1.91 14.60 -17.86
C ASP A 56 2.28 15.41 -16.61
N GLU A 57 1.30 15.89 -15.84
CA GLU A 57 1.57 16.63 -14.62
C GLU A 57 2.06 15.71 -13.50
N SER A 58 1.43 14.54 -13.31
CA SER A 58 1.88 13.54 -12.34
C SER A 58 3.33 13.11 -12.60
N ILE A 59 3.65 12.80 -13.85
CA ILE A 59 4.97 12.30 -14.27
C ILE A 59 6.10 13.27 -13.91
N LYS A 60 5.85 14.59 -13.92
CA LYS A 60 6.86 15.60 -13.53
C LYS A 60 7.28 15.53 -12.07
N HIS A 61 6.47 14.91 -11.22
CA HIS A 61 6.73 14.77 -9.78
C HIS A 61 7.31 13.40 -9.42
N CYS A 62 7.44 12.48 -10.38
CA CYS A 62 8.15 11.21 -10.19
C CYS A 62 9.62 11.45 -9.82
N ASN A 63 10.13 10.64 -8.90
CA ASN A 63 11.47 10.74 -8.36
C ASN A 63 11.91 9.38 -7.78
N GLU A 64 13.01 9.35 -7.03
CA GLU A 64 13.52 8.09 -6.44
C GLU A 64 12.53 7.39 -5.49
N PHE A 65 11.58 8.13 -4.92
CA PHE A 65 10.58 7.63 -3.96
C PHE A 65 9.23 7.28 -4.57
N CYS A 66 8.95 7.69 -5.81
CA CYS A 66 7.70 7.37 -6.49
C CYS A 66 7.82 7.40 -8.02
N ASP A 67 7.17 6.45 -8.66
CA ASP A 67 7.01 6.33 -10.11
C ASP A 67 5.68 5.62 -10.41
N GLU A 68 5.47 5.17 -11.64
CA GLU A 68 4.24 4.50 -12.09
C GLU A 68 3.84 3.29 -11.23
N ASP A 69 4.82 2.57 -10.67
CA ASP A 69 4.55 1.33 -9.97
C ASP A 69 4.92 1.41 -8.48
N LYS A 70 5.62 2.48 -8.06
CA LYS A 70 6.22 2.57 -6.72
C LYS A 70 5.75 3.77 -5.94
N VAL A 71 5.55 3.59 -4.63
CA VAL A 71 5.47 4.68 -3.65
C VAL A 71 6.25 4.35 -2.38
N THR A 72 6.87 5.37 -1.79
CA THR A 72 7.66 5.23 -0.56
C THR A 72 7.12 6.13 0.56
N PHE A 73 7.15 5.60 1.78
CA PHE A 73 6.76 6.30 3.01
C PHE A 73 7.91 6.28 4.01
N ASP A 74 8.13 7.41 4.69
CA ASP A 74 8.86 7.43 5.95
C ASP A 74 7.98 6.78 7.02
N MET A 75 8.54 5.84 7.79
CA MET A 75 7.87 5.35 8.99
C MET A 75 8.26 6.20 10.21
N ILE A 76 7.27 6.72 10.91
CA ILE A 76 7.43 7.56 12.09
C ILE A 76 6.44 7.06 13.14
N ASP A 77 6.94 6.52 14.24
CA ASP A 77 6.12 5.95 15.32
C ASP A 77 5.04 4.97 14.84
N ASN A 78 5.43 4.06 13.92
CA ASN A 78 4.56 3.05 13.30
C ASN A 78 3.43 3.63 12.44
N LYS A 79 3.67 4.79 11.82
CA LYS A 79 2.76 5.45 10.89
C LYS A 79 3.56 6.03 9.72
N TYR A 80 2.87 6.38 8.65
CA TYR A 80 3.44 6.83 7.40
C TYR A 80 3.40 8.33 7.25
N ARG A 81 4.48 8.85 6.67
CA ARG A 81 4.50 10.12 5.95
C ARG A 81 4.93 9.84 4.50
N LEU A 82 4.12 10.26 3.54
CA LEU A 82 4.45 10.14 2.11
C LEU A 82 5.75 10.89 1.81
N LYS A 83 6.68 10.24 1.09
CA LYS A 83 7.92 10.90 0.64
C LYS A 83 7.76 11.68 -0.66
N ALA A 84 6.81 11.27 -1.50
CA ALA A 84 6.44 11.97 -2.71
C ALA A 84 5.70 13.29 -2.43
N ASP A 85 5.73 14.20 -3.40
CA ASP A 85 4.80 15.34 -3.41
C ASP A 85 3.39 14.86 -3.79
N TYR A 86 2.34 15.42 -3.18
CA TYR A 86 0.95 15.06 -3.53
C TYR A 86 0.57 15.43 -4.96
N CYS A 87 1.29 16.33 -5.63
CA CYS A 87 1.14 16.59 -7.06
C CYS A 87 1.43 15.35 -7.92
N TYR A 88 2.08 14.31 -7.38
CA TYR A 88 2.15 12.98 -7.98
C TYR A 88 0.75 12.39 -8.27
N PHE A 89 -0.27 12.71 -7.47
CA PHE A 89 -1.64 12.23 -7.70
C PHE A 89 -2.47 13.17 -8.60
N SER A 90 -1.82 14.08 -9.34
CA SER A 90 -2.52 14.93 -10.31
C SER A 90 -3.16 14.07 -11.39
N THR A 91 -4.44 14.31 -11.68
CA THR A 91 -5.18 13.51 -12.65
C THR A 91 -6.33 14.29 -13.28
N ASN A 92 -7.05 13.67 -14.22
CA ASN A 92 -8.20 14.21 -14.93
C ASN A 92 -9.54 13.73 -14.33
N GLU A 93 -10.65 14.25 -14.85
CA GLU A 93 -12.00 13.95 -14.34
C GLU A 93 -12.41 12.47 -14.48
N ASP A 94 -11.97 11.77 -15.52
CA ASP A 94 -12.30 10.36 -15.73
C ASP A 94 -11.64 9.48 -14.66
N TRP A 95 -10.39 9.77 -14.31
CA TRP A 95 -9.69 9.06 -13.25
C TRP A 95 -10.22 9.36 -11.86
N ILE A 96 -10.64 10.60 -11.60
CA ILE A 96 -11.36 10.93 -10.36
C ILE A 96 -12.59 10.05 -10.22
N LYS A 97 -13.35 9.84 -11.30
CA LYS A 97 -14.53 8.97 -11.29
C LYS A 97 -14.16 7.51 -11.00
N TYR A 98 -13.10 6.97 -11.62
CA TYR A 98 -12.64 5.61 -11.30
C TYR A 98 -12.20 5.46 -9.85
N LEU A 99 -11.51 6.46 -9.29
CA LEU A 99 -11.15 6.48 -7.87
C LEU A 99 -12.40 6.50 -6.98
N GLU A 100 -13.44 7.27 -7.32
CA GLU A 100 -14.71 7.28 -6.59
C GLU A 100 -15.44 5.92 -6.65
N GLU A 101 -15.44 5.26 -7.79
CA GLU A 101 -15.98 3.90 -7.96
C GLU A 101 -15.21 2.89 -7.10
N GLY A 102 -13.87 2.94 -7.14
CA GLY A 102 -12.99 2.15 -6.29
C GLY A 102 -13.27 2.37 -4.79
N ARG A 103 -13.39 3.63 -4.37
CA ARG A 103 -13.75 4.02 -2.97
C ARG A 103 -15.07 3.43 -2.52
N LYS A 104 -16.08 3.42 -3.40
CA LYS A 104 -17.37 2.82 -3.08
C LYS A 104 -17.24 1.32 -2.84
N SER A 105 -16.55 0.61 -3.73
CA SER A 105 -16.32 -0.84 -3.58
C SER A 105 -15.51 -1.18 -2.32
N TYR A 106 -14.50 -0.36 -2.00
CA TYR A 106 -13.72 -0.47 -0.77
C TYR A 106 -14.61 -0.40 0.48
N GLU A 107 -15.50 0.60 0.57
CA GLU A 107 -16.39 0.74 1.72
C GLU A 107 -17.44 -0.39 1.81
N GLU A 108 -17.88 -0.94 0.69
CA GLU A 108 -18.75 -2.12 0.64
C GLU A 108 -18.02 -3.36 1.15
N ASN A 109 -16.82 -3.64 0.63
CA ASN A 109 -15.99 -4.77 1.05
C ASN A 109 -15.60 -4.67 2.52
N ARG A 110 -15.19 -3.49 2.98
CA ARG A 110 -14.89 -3.23 4.40
C ARG A 110 -16.03 -3.68 5.32
N LYS A 111 -17.28 -3.36 4.97
CA LYS A 111 -18.46 -3.80 5.74
C LYS A 111 -18.64 -5.32 5.71
N VAL A 112 -18.45 -5.94 4.54
CA VAL A 112 -18.55 -7.40 4.38
C VAL A 112 -17.50 -8.11 5.24
N TYR A 113 -16.24 -7.68 5.18
CA TYR A 113 -15.16 -8.27 5.98
C TYR A 113 -15.39 -8.09 7.48
N HIS A 114 -15.90 -6.94 7.92
CA HIS A 114 -16.28 -6.74 9.32
C HIS A 114 -17.39 -7.68 9.80
N GLN A 115 -18.28 -8.13 8.91
CA GLN A 115 -19.36 -9.08 9.22
C GLN A 115 -18.91 -10.55 9.11
N LYS A 116 -17.78 -10.83 8.44
CA LYS A 116 -17.26 -12.17 8.21
C LYS A 116 -16.52 -12.69 9.44
N ASN A 117 -17.23 -13.42 10.30
CA ASN A 117 -16.69 -13.97 11.56
C ASN A 117 -15.47 -14.92 11.41
N ASN A 118 -15.26 -15.50 10.22
CA ASN A 118 -14.20 -16.49 9.96
C ASN A 118 -13.32 -16.12 8.76
N LEU A 119 -13.07 -14.83 8.53
CA LEU A 119 -12.09 -14.44 7.52
C LEU A 119 -10.72 -14.99 7.89
N LYS A 120 -10.13 -15.79 7.00
CA LYS A 120 -8.72 -16.16 7.14
C LYS A 120 -7.88 -15.10 6.45
N ILE A 121 -6.96 -14.49 7.18
CA ILE A 121 -6.12 -13.41 6.67
C ILE A 121 -5.32 -13.85 5.44
N ASN A 122 -4.87 -15.10 5.39
CA ASN A 122 -4.14 -15.66 4.26
C ASN A 122 -4.98 -15.87 2.99
N GLU A 123 -6.31 -15.67 3.04
CA GLU A 123 -7.15 -15.63 1.84
C GLU A 123 -7.02 -14.30 1.08
N VAL A 124 -6.55 -13.23 1.74
CA VAL A 124 -6.53 -11.86 1.19
C VAL A 124 -5.17 -11.16 1.31
N ILE A 125 -4.35 -11.57 2.28
CA ILE A 125 -2.93 -11.18 2.39
C ILE A 125 -2.08 -12.40 2.14
N LYS A 126 -1.38 -12.41 1.01
CA LYS A 126 -0.57 -13.55 0.54
C LYS A 126 0.89 -13.40 0.99
N ASN A 127 1.56 -14.54 1.10
CA ASN A 127 3.01 -14.65 1.29
C ASN A 127 3.57 -13.84 2.48
N LEU A 128 2.80 -13.75 3.56
CA LEU A 128 3.14 -12.95 4.74
C LEU A 128 4.46 -13.42 5.38
N GLY A 129 5.53 -12.63 5.20
CA GLY A 129 6.89 -12.91 5.65
C GLY A 129 7.62 -13.99 4.85
N GLU A 130 7.12 -14.33 3.66
CA GLU A 130 7.70 -15.36 2.79
C GLU A 130 8.43 -14.74 1.60
N GLN A 131 8.23 -15.25 0.37
CA GLN A 131 8.78 -14.68 -0.85
C GLN A 131 7.64 -14.13 -1.71
N PRO A 132 7.86 -13.02 -2.46
CA PRO A 132 6.87 -12.54 -3.40
C PRO A 132 6.67 -13.52 -4.56
N GLU A 133 5.43 -13.58 -5.04
CA GLU A 133 5.04 -14.18 -6.31
C GLU A 133 4.77 -13.05 -7.29
N TRP A 134 5.74 -12.80 -8.17
CA TRP A 134 5.73 -11.71 -9.15
C TRP A 134 4.76 -11.99 -10.31
N GLN A 135 4.05 -10.95 -10.77
CA GLN A 135 3.17 -11.03 -11.93
C GLN A 135 3.92 -10.71 -13.23
N GLN A 136 4.69 -9.63 -13.24
CA GLN A 136 5.36 -9.14 -14.45
C GLN A 136 6.86 -9.42 -14.44
N GLY A 137 7.56 -9.05 -13.37
CA GLY A 137 9.01 -9.22 -13.24
C GLY A 137 9.50 -9.09 -11.79
N ASP A 138 10.75 -9.49 -11.54
CA ASP A 138 11.39 -9.29 -10.24
C ASP A 138 11.74 -7.82 -10.05
N GLU A 139 11.01 -7.16 -9.15
CA GLU A 139 11.19 -5.75 -8.81
C GLU A 139 11.64 -5.58 -7.35
N TRP A 140 12.35 -6.57 -6.81
CA TRP A 140 12.80 -6.51 -5.42
C TRP A 140 13.58 -5.22 -5.13
N PRO A 141 13.04 -4.30 -4.29
CA PRO A 141 13.69 -3.02 -4.08
C PRO A 141 14.93 -3.18 -3.20
N THR A 142 15.92 -2.34 -3.45
CA THR A 142 17.11 -2.20 -2.61
C THR A 142 17.05 -0.91 -1.81
N ASN A 143 17.52 -0.93 -0.57
CA ASN A 143 17.70 0.29 0.22
C ASN A 143 18.83 1.17 -0.33
N LEU A 144 19.03 2.34 0.29
CA LEU A 144 20.09 3.30 -0.08
C LEU A 144 21.51 2.72 0.05
N GLN A 145 21.67 1.59 0.74
CA GLN A 145 22.93 0.86 0.89
C GLN A 145 23.10 -0.25 -0.16
N GLY A 146 22.12 -0.46 -1.06
CA GLY A 146 22.13 -1.51 -2.07
C GLY A 146 21.73 -2.89 -1.56
N GLU A 147 21.20 -2.98 -0.34
CA GLU A 147 20.74 -4.23 0.28
C GLU A 147 19.27 -4.47 -0.05
N LYS A 148 18.89 -5.73 -0.29
CA LYS A 148 17.49 -6.09 -0.51
C LYS A 148 16.63 -5.73 0.71
N MET A 149 15.51 -5.06 0.46
CA MET A 149 14.52 -4.78 1.50
C MET A 149 13.83 -6.05 1.99
N ILE A 150 13.25 -6.00 3.19
CA ILE A 150 12.50 -7.12 3.77
C ILE A 150 11.12 -7.15 3.12
N PHE A 151 10.77 -8.26 2.46
CA PHE A 151 9.41 -8.46 1.98
C PHE A 151 8.45 -8.73 3.14
N ILE A 152 7.29 -8.08 3.12
CA ILE A 152 6.28 -8.20 4.17
C ILE A 152 5.13 -9.08 3.70
N CYS A 153 4.48 -8.72 2.60
CA CYS A 153 3.37 -9.45 2.01
C CYS A 153 3.04 -8.90 0.62
N GLN A 154 2.08 -9.56 -0.03
CA GLN A 154 1.41 -9.04 -1.22
C GLN A 154 -0.11 -9.21 -1.11
N VAL A 155 -0.86 -8.38 -1.83
CA VAL A 155 -2.32 -8.48 -1.95
C VAL A 155 -2.74 -8.30 -3.39
N TRP A 156 -3.85 -8.93 -3.76
CA TRP A 156 -4.55 -8.61 -5.00
C TRP A 156 -5.56 -7.50 -4.72
N SER A 157 -5.45 -6.35 -5.39
CA SER A 157 -6.27 -5.17 -5.08
C SER A 157 -7.76 -5.46 -5.24
N HIS A 158 -8.14 -6.34 -6.18
CA HIS A 158 -9.54 -6.72 -6.43
C HIS A 158 -10.25 -7.34 -5.21
N ASP A 159 -9.50 -7.97 -4.29
CA ASP A 159 -10.06 -8.55 -3.06
C ASP A 159 -10.59 -7.47 -2.10
N PHE A 160 -10.15 -6.22 -2.29
CA PHE A 160 -10.50 -5.05 -1.48
C PHE A 160 -11.26 -4.00 -2.29
N ILE A 161 -10.87 -3.79 -3.55
CA ILE A 161 -11.27 -2.69 -4.41
C ILE A 161 -11.59 -3.27 -5.79
N GLN A 162 -12.86 -3.28 -6.15
CA GLN A 162 -13.32 -3.80 -7.44
C GLN A 162 -13.34 -2.67 -8.48
N ASP A 163 -12.15 -2.16 -8.81
CA ASP A 163 -11.98 -1.28 -9.94
C ASP A 163 -11.74 -2.07 -11.24
N SER A 164 -11.53 -1.33 -12.34
CA SER A 164 -11.29 -1.91 -13.66
C SER A 164 -9.82 -2.28 -13.91
N CYS A 165 -8.91 -1.94 -13.01
CA CYS A 165 -7.46 -2.05 -13.16
C CYS A 165 -6.87 -2.71 -11.91
N ALA A 166 -7.23 -3.98 -11.70
CA ALA A 166 -6.72 -4.73 -10.58
C ALA A 166 -5.21 -4.93 -10.70
N GLU A 167 -4.53 -4.90 -9.55
CA GLU A 167 -3.08 -4.88 -9.44
C GLU A 167 -2.66 -5.75 -8.24
N GLU A 168 -1.49 -6.37 -8.34
CA GLU A 168 -0.85 -7.00 -7.20
C GLU A 168 0.02 -5.95 -6.50
N ILE A 169 -0.27 -5.70 -5.22
CA ILE A 169 0.45 -4.72 -4.39
C ILE A 169 1.40 -5.48 -3.48
N PHE A 170 2.69 -5.20 -3.60
CA PHE A 170 3.77 -5.77 -2.80
C PHE A 170 4.25 -4.75 -1.77
N LEU A 171 4.42 -5.17 -0.52
CA LEU A 171 4.91 -4.32 0.57
C LEU A 171 6.29 -4.77 1.06
N PHE A 172 7.21 -3.80 1.13
CA PHE A 172 8.59 -3.98 1.58
C PHE A 172 8.94 -3.03 2.71
N TYR A 173 9.86 -3.46 3.57
CA TYR A 173 10.38 -2.70 4.69
C TYR A 173 11.90 -2.54 4.60
N ASP A 174 12.36 -1.30 4.61
CA ASP A 174 13.75 -0.93 4.80
C ASP A 174 14.03 -0.62 6.27
N LYS A 175 14.62 -1.60 6.96
CA LYS A 175 15.00 -1.47 8.38
C LYS A 175 16.06 -0.40 8.62
N SER A 176 16.96 -0.18 7.66
CA SER A 176 18.13 0.70 7.83
C SER A 176 17.72 2.18 7.83
N ASN A 177 16.75 2.53 6.97
CA ASN A 177 16.28 3.91 6.83
C ASN A 177 14.85 4.12 7.38
N ASN A 178 14.24 3.06 7.93
CA ASN A 178 12.88 3.06 8.47
C ASN A 178 11.83 3.47 7.43
N LEU A 179 11.90 2.88 6.23
CA LEU A 179 11.01 3.18 5.10
C LEU A 179 10.08 2.01 4.81
N ALA A 180 8.86 2.32 4.40
CA ALA A 180 7.98 1.38 3.74
C ALA A 180 7.92 1.68 2.25
N VAL A 181 8.06 0.66 1.42
CA VAL A 181 7.98 0.76 -0.05
C VAL A 181 6.88 -0.16 -0.52
N GLN A 182 5.97 0.38 -1.34
CA GLN A 182 5.01 -0.43 -2.08
C GLN A 182 5.35 -0.42 -3.56
N ILE A 183 5.23 -1.58 -4.18
CA ILE A 183 5.36 -1.79 -5.62
C ILE A 183 4.05 -2.41 -6.12
N HIS A 184 3.57 -1.96 -7.26
CA HIS A 184 2.31 -2.36 -7.87
C HIS A 184 2.63 -3.03 -9.22
N GLN A 185 1.98 -4.15 -9.51
CA GLN A 185 2.10 -4.80 -10.83
C GLN A 185 0.71 -5.08 -11.38
N ILE A 186 0.47 -4.65 -12.62
CA ILE A 186 -0.79 -4.83 -13.32
C ILE A 186 -0.77 -6.17 -14.08
N ASP A 187 -1.90 -6.86 -14.14
CA ASP A 187 -2.11 -8.07 -14.96
C ASP A 187 -2.21 -7.74 -16.46
#